data_AF-A0A8S3K4P1-F1
#
_entry.id   AF-A0A8S3K4P1-F1
#
_cell.length_a   1.000
_cell.length_b   1.000
_cell.length_c   1.000
_cell.angle_alpha   90.00
_cell.angle_beta   90.00
_cell.angle_gamma   90.00
#
_symmetry.space_group_name_H-M   'P 1'
#
loop_
_entity.id
_entity.type
_entity.pdbx_description
1 polymer ?
#
loop_
_entity_poly.entity_id
_entity_poly.type
_entity_poly.pdbx_seq_one_letter_code
_entity_poly.pdbx_strand_id
1 'polypeptide(L)' 'MRSIKSYYIKLKKKNGENIPQPLVLTPPTQQEYEDIMDILLLGETGVGKSTFINGFVNYLKYNKLEEAEKNPIVLIPV' A
#
# COMPACT_ATOMS: atom_id res chain seq x y z
N MET A 1 -22.98 9.43 -5.07
CA MET A 1 -22.32 8.69 -3.97
C MET A 1 -21.03 8.10 -4.54
N ARG A 2 -19.87 8.75 -4.32
CA ARG A 2 -18.59 8.30 -4.90
C ARG A 2 -18.01 7.19 -4.01
N SER A 3 -17.85 6.00 -4.56
CA SER A 3 -17.27 4.84 -3.87
C SER A 3 -15.83 5.14 -3.48
N ILE A 4 -15.50 5.02 -2.20
CA ILE A 4 -14.12 5.00 -1.72
C ILE A 4 -13.58 3.59 -1.98
N LYS A 5 -12.49 3.47 -2.74
CA LYS A 5 -11.77 2.21 -2.91
C LYS A 5 -10.60 2.19 -1.92
N SER A 6 -10.66 1.28 -0.95
CA SER A 6 -9.57 1.08 0.01
C SER A 6 -8.56 0.06 -0.54
N TYR A 7 -7.28 0.42 -0.55
CA TYR A 7 -6.18 -0.45 -0.97
C TYR A 7 -5.29 -0.74 0.24
N TYR A 8 -5.16 -2.02 0.61
CA TYR A 8 -4.34 -2.44 1.74
C TYR A 8 -2.92 -2.79 1.27
N ILE A 9 -1.89 -2.17 1.87
CA ILE A 9 -0.48 -2.51 1.63
C ILE A 9 0.00 -3.33 2.84
N LYS A 10 0.25 -4.62 2.65
CA LYS A 10 0.74 -5.51 3.72
C LYS A 10 2.26 -5.36 3.87
N LEU A 11 2.70 -4.60 4.87
CA LEU A 11 4.11 -4.49 5.23
C LEU A 11 4.55 -5.80 5.91
N LYS A 12 5.55 -6.50 5.38
CA LYS A 12 6.10 -7.72 6.00
C LYS A 12 7.09 -7.32 7.10
N LYS A 13 6.85 -7.75 8.33
CA LYS A 13 7.84 -7.68 9.42
C LYS A 13 9.03 -8.58 9.09
N LYS A 14 10.26 -8.10 9.33
CA LYS A 14 11.54 -8.71 8.90
C LYS A 14 11.90 -10.04 9.59
N ASN A 15 11.01 -10.60 10.42
CA ASN A 15 11.28 -11.79 11.21
C ASN A 15 10.46 -12.98 10.70
N GLY A 16 10.92 -13.61 9.61
CA GLY A 16 10.84 -15.07 9.33
C GLY A 16 9.51 -15.83 9.33
N GLU A 17 8.39 -15.32 9.83
CA GLU A 17 7.15 -16.09 9.90
C GLU A 17 6.38 -16.00 8.57
N ASN A 18 6.26 -17.16 7.92
CA ASN A 18 5.45 -17.34 6.73
C ASN A 18 3.97 -17.20 7.12
N ILE A 19 3.34 -16.14 6.63
CA ILE A 19 1.89 -15.97 6.69
C ILE A 19 1.25 -17.03 5.76
N PRO A 20 0.38 -17.92 6.25
CA PRO A 20 -0.33 -18.85 5.38
C PRO A 20 -1.26 -18.07 4.42
N GLN A 21 -1.24 -18.44 3.13
CA GLN A 21 -2.18 -17.99 2.10
C GLN A 21 -3.52 -18.75 2.26
N PRO A 22 -4.70 -18.33 1.74
CA PRO A 22 -5.14 -17.06 1.15
C PRO A 22 -6.21 -16.34 2.03
N LEU A 23 -6.45 -15.06 1.72
CA LEU A 23 -7.36 -14.14 2.41
C LEU A 23 -8.82 -14.64 2.42
N VAL A 24 -9.29 -15.18 3.56
CA VAL A 24 -10.72 -15.32 3.83
C VAL A 24 -11.26 -13.92 4.14
N LEU A 25 -12.33 -13.49 3.45
CA LEU A 25 -13.01 -12.20 3.65
C LEU A 25 -13.81 -12.15 4.98
N THR A 26 -13.24 -12.65 6.08
CA THR A 26 -13.77 -12.34 7.41
C THR A 26 -13.33 -10.93 7.77
N PRO A 27 -14.26 -10.04 8.22
CA PRO A 27 -13.88 -8.74 8.74
C PRO A 27 -12.80 -8.91 9.81
N PRO A 28 -11.68 -8.17 9.75
CA PRO A 28 -10.62 -8.29 10.74
C PRO A 28 -11.20 -8.09 12.13
N THR A 29 -10.85 -8.96 13.07
CA THR A 29 -11.20 -8.79 14.49
C THR A 29 -10.62 -7.48 15.01
N GLN A 30 -11.26 -6.83 15.99
CA GLN A 30 -10.86 -5.51 16.51
C GLN A 30 -9.37 -5.40 16.91
N GLN A 31 -8.71 -6.52 17.25
CA GLN A 31 -7.27 -6.59 17.54
C GLN A 31 -6.34 -6.43 16.31
N GLU A 32 -6.80 -6.63 15.07
CA GLU A 32 -5.97 -6.44 13.85
C GLU A 32 -5.93 -4.98 13.36
N TYR A 33 -6.78 -4.11 13.91
CA TYR A 33 -6.86 -2.70 13.49
C TYR A 33 -5.83 -1.79 14.15
N GLU A 34 -5.13 -2.23 15.21
CA GLU A 34 -4.14 -1.40 15.91
C GLU A 34 -2.95 -0.98 15.03
N ASP A 35 -2.63 -1.77 13.99
CA ASP A 35 -1.50 -1.50 13.09
C ASP A 35 -1.89 -0.78 11.79
N ILE A 36 -3.13 -0.32 11.65
CA ILE A 36 -3.62 0.37 10.44
C ILE A 36 -3.56 1.89 10.63
N MET A 37 -2.83 2.57 9.75
CA MET A 37 -2.75 4.03 9.71
C MET A 37 -3.40 4.59 8.43
N ASP A 38 -4.45 5.39 8.59
CA ASP A 38 -5.07 6.11 7.50
C ASP A 38 -4.33 7.42 7.20
N ILE A 39 -3.93 7.60 5.94
CA ILE A 39 -3.21 8.80 5.49
C ILE A 39 -4.09 9.53 4.46
N LEU A 40 -4.40 10.80 4.74
CA LEU A 40 -5.11 11.68 3.82
C LEU A 40 -4.13 12.59 3.06
N LEU A 41 -4.09 12.47 1.73
CA LEU A 41 -3.30 13.34 0.86
C LEU A 41 -4.20 14.40 0.21
N LEU A 42 -3.88 15.68 0.42
CA LEU A 42 -4.62 16.83 -0.11
C LEU A 42 -3.78 17.62 -1.12
N GLY A 43 -4.46 18.25 -2.08
CA GLY A 43 -3.84 19.11 -3.11
C GLY A 43 -4.69 19.20 -4.37
N GLU A 44 -4.41 20.17 -5.22
CA GLU A 44 -5.14 20.41 -6.49
C GLU A 44 -4.94 19.28 -7.51
N THR A 45 -5.75 19.25 -8.57
CA THR A 45 -5.60 18.27 -9.66
C THR A 45 -4.27 18.48 -10.38
N GLY A 46 -3.60 17.38 -10.75
CA GLY A 46 -2.35 17.45 -11.51
C GLY A 46 -1.08 17.65 -10.68
N VAL A 47 -1.17 17.95 -9.37
CA VAL A 47 0.01 18.13 -8.49
C VAL A 47 0.81 16.84 -8.22
N GLY A 48 0.39 15.69 -8.77
CA GLY A 48 1.13 14.43 -8.67
C GLY A 48 0.80 13.54 -7.47
N LYS A 49 -0.35 13.72 -6.81
CA LYS A 49 -0.75 12.88 -5.64
C LYS A 49 -0.72 11.36 -5.95
N SER A 50 -1.26 10.95 -7.10
CA SER A 50 -1.23 9.53 -7.53
C SER A 50 0.19 9.03 -7.81
N THR A 51 1.02 9.87 -8.43
CA THR A 51 2.45 9.61 -8.67
C THR A 51 3.21 9.43 -7.35
N PHE A 52 2.94 10.28 -6.36
CA PHE A 52 3.53 10.18 -5.03
C PHE A 52 3.19 8.86 -4.35
N ILE A 53 1.91 8.43 -4.37
CA ILE A 53 1.51 7.14 -3.79
C ILE A 53 2.25 5.98 -4.46
N ASN A 54 2.31 5.94 -5.79
CA ASN A 54 3.03 4.89 -6.50
C ASN A 54 4.52 4.89 -6.15
N GLY A 55 5.16 6.06 -6.13
CA GLY A 55 6.58 6.18 -5.75
C GLY A 55 6.85 5.76 -4.30
N PHE A 56 6.00 6.19 -3.36
CA PHE A 56 6.11 5.88 -1.95
C PHE A 56 6.04 4.38 -1.68
N VAL A 57 5.14 3.67 -2.35
CA VAL A 57 5.01 2.21 -2.24
C VAL A 57 6.27 1.50 -2.73
N ASN A 58 6.82 1.94 -3.86
CA ASN A 58 8.08 1.39 -4.38
C ASN A 58 9.24 1.66 -3.43
N TYR A 59 9.32 2.85 -2.84
CA TYR A 59 10.32 3.20 -1.84
C TYR A 59 10.24 2.31 -0.58
N LEU A 60 9.04 2.04 -0.08
CA LEU A 60 8.86 1.14 1.08
C LEU A 60 9.17 -0.32 0.75
N LYS A 61 8.98 -0.73 -0.50
CA LYS A 61 9.15 -2.12 -0.94
C LYS A 61 10.60 -2.46 -1.28
N TYR A 62 11.28 -1.58 -2.01
CA TYR A 62 12.57 -1.84 -2.62
C TYR A 62 13.66 -1.06 -1.90
N ASN A 63 14.81 -1.70 -1.66
CA ASN A 63 15.94 -1.02 -1.03
C ASN A 63 16.75 -0.18 -2.03
N LYS A 64 16.56 -0.43 -3.33
CA LYS A 64 17.31 0.19 -4.42
C LYS A 64 16.39 0.59 -5.55
N LEU A 65 16.74 1.67 -6.24
CA LEU A 65 15.94 2.20 -7.35
C LEU A 65 15.91 1.23 -8.54
N GLU A 66 17.03 0.58 -8.85
CA GLU A 66 17.14 -0.32 -10.00
C GLU A 66 16.24 -1.57 -9.86
N GLU A 67 15.93 -1.97 -8.62
CA GLU A 67 14.97 -3.04 -8.33
C GLU A 67 13.53 -2.58 -8.60
N ALA A 68 13.21 -1.35 -8.20
CA ALA A 68 11.90 -0.76 -8.42
C ALA A 68 11.61 -0.51 -9.91
N GLU A 69 12.62 -0.11 -10.69
CA GLU A 69 12.46 0.14 -12.13
C GLU A 69 12.15 -1.12 -12.93
N LYS A 70 12.69 -2.27 -12.52
CA LYS A 70 12.46 -3.54 -13.23
C LYS A 70 11.06 -4.09 -13.03
N ASN A 71 10.47 -3.92 -11.84
CA ASN A 71 9.14 -4.42 -11.50
C ASN A 71 8.39 -3.43 -10.60
N PRO A 72 7.98 -2.27 -11.14
CA PRO A 72 7.36 -1.24 -10.33
C PRO A 72 5.99 -1.69 -9.82
N ILE A 73 5.70 -1.39 -8.56
CA ILE A 73 4.35 -1.51 -8.00
C ILE A 73 3.57 -0.26 -8.38
N VAL A 74 2.45 -0.44 -9.09
CA VAL A 74 1.53 0.64 -9.45
C VAL A 74 0.19 0.35 -8.78
N LEU A 75 -0.17 1.16 -7.78
CA LEU A 75 -1.44 1.04 -7.07
C LEU A 75 -2.55 1.86 -7.74
N ILE A 76 -2.20 3.04 -8.25
CA ILE A 76 -3.15 3.96 -8.88
C ILE A 76 -2.68 4.22 -10.31
N PRO A 77 -3.46 3.84 -11.34
CA PRO A 77 -3.13 4.23 -12.70
C PRO A 77 -3.19 5.75 -12.81
N VAL A 78 -2.13 6.33 -13.37
CA VAL A 78 -1.99 7.78 -13.63
C VAL A 78 -2.56 8.16 -14.99
#